data_AF-A0A6L8GB65-F1
#
_entry.id   AF-A0A6L8GB65-F1
#
_cell.length_a   1.000
_cell.length_b   1.000
_cell.length_c   1.000
_cell.angle_alpha   90.00
_cell.angle_beta   90.00
_cell.angle_gamma   90.00
#
_symmetry.space_group_name_H-M   'P 1'
#
loop_
_entity.id
_entity.type
_entity.pdbx_description
1 polymer ?
#
loop_
_entity_poly.entity_id
_entity_poly.type
_entity_poly.pdbx_seq_one_letter_code
_entity_poly.pdbx_strand_id
1 'polypeptide(L)'
;MKLTLNIATLVSFAAAAAFAQGVGDPAAGKRAYSQCQSCHVVVDDDGNTLAGRRARTGPNLFGMIGKQAGTVEGFRYSRELVEAGERGLVW
;
A
#
# COMPACT_ATOMS: atom_id res chain seq x y z
N MET A 1 13.25 40.90 24.93
CA MET A 1 12.07 40.04 24.67
C MET A 1 12.52 38.60 24.88
N LYS A 2 12.11 37.96 25.99
CA LYS A 2 12.57 36.61 26.36
C LYS A 2 11.80 35.59 25.51
N LEU A 3 12.45 35.00 24.52
CA LEU A 3 11.89 33.96 23.66
C LEU A 3 12.03 32.59 24.35
N THR A 4 11.28 32.39 25.44
CA THR A 4 11.10 31.05 26.02
C THR A 4 10.02 30.33 25.22
N LEU A 5 10.40 29.79 24.05
CA LEU A 5 9.52 28.97 23.23
C LEU A 5 9.34 27.61 23.91
N ASN A 6 8.15 27.36 24.43
CA ASN A 6 7.80 26.19 25.24
C ASN A 6 7.99 24.88 24.45
N ILE A 7 8.95 24.07 24.88
CA ILE A 7 9.25 22.72 24.34
C ILE A 7 8.01 21.81 24.37
N ALA A 8 7.06 22.05 25.29
CA ALA A 8 5.81 21.30 25.42
C ALA A 8 4.91 21.34 24.16
N THR A 9 4.96 22.42 23.38
CA THR A 9 4.11 22.59 22.18
C THR A 9 4.59 21.77 20.97
N LEU A 10 5.88 21.45 20.89
CA LEU A 10 6.44 20.63 19.79
C LEU A 10 6.11 19.14 19.95
N VAL A 11 5.98 18.65 21.19
CA VAL A 11 5.68 17.24 21.49
C VAL A 11 4.24 16.89 21.11
N SER A 12 3.30 17.82 21.28
CA SER A 12 1.87 17.58 20.99
C SER A 12 1.57 17.40 19.50
N PHE A 13 2.34 18.01 18.59
CA PHE A 13 2.11 17.90 17.15
C PHE A 13 2.60 16.55 16.58
N ALA A 14 3.68 16.00 17.13
CA ALA A 14 4.22 14.70 16.71
C ALA A 14 3.28 13.53 17.09
N ALA A 15 2.58 13.63 18.22
CA ALA A 15 1.65 12.59 18.67
C ALA A 15 0.42 12.46 17.74
N ALA A 16 -0.11 13.56 17.21
CA ALA A 16 -1.31 13.55 16.38
C ALA A 16 -1.11 12.80 15.03
N ALA A 17 0.10 12.83 14.47
CA ALA A 17 0.41 12.12 13.22
C ALA A 17 0.39 10.58 13.40
N ALA A 18 0.66 10.09 14.62
CA ALA A 18 0.65 8.66 14.92
C ALA A 18 -0.79 8.08 15.01
N PHE A 19 -1.79 8.90 15.33
CA PHE A 19 -3.20 8.48 15.46
C PHE A 19 -4.01 8.62 14.16
N ALA A 20 -3.43 9.16 13.09
CA ALA A 20 -4.12 9.32 11.80
C ALA A 20 -4.26 8.01 11.00
N GLN A 21 -3.77 6.88 11.52
CA GLN A 21 -3.96 5.55 10.93
C GLN A 21 -5.33 5.00 11.34
N GLY A 22 -6.42 5.62 10.88
CA GLY A 22 -7.75 5.05 11.04
C GLY A 22 -7.83 3.66 10.39
N VAL A 23 -8.51 2.71 11.01
CA VAL A 23 -8.85 1.43 10.36
C VAL A 23 -9.72 1.72 9.14
N GLY A 24 -9.28 1.35 7.94
CA GLY A 24 -10.04 1.57 6.71
C GLY A 24 -11.35 0.79 6.69
N ASP A 25 -12.39 1.30 6.02
CA ASP A 25 -13.65 0.57 5.78
C ASP A 25 -13.47 -0.45 4.63
N PRO A 26 -13.52 -1.76 4.89
CA PRO A 26 -13.36 -2.78 3.85
C PRO A 26 -14.47 -2.73 2.79
N ALA A 27 -15.69 -2.36 3.15
CA ALA A 27 -16.81 -2.27 2.22
C ALA A 27 -16.62 -1.09 1.26
N ALA A 28 -16.14 0.07 1.76
CA ALA A 28 -15.71 1.18 0.92
C ALA A 28 -14.51 0.79 0.04
N GLY A 29 -13.51 0.10 0.60
CA GLY A 29 -12.35 -0.39 -0.15
C GLY A 29 -12.73 -1.32 -1.31
N LYS A 30 -13.68 -2.24 -1.10
CA LYS A 30 -14.22 -3.10 -2.15
C LYS A 30 -14.84 -2.31 -3.30
N ARG A 31 -15.57 -1.22 -3.01
CA ARG A 31 -16.14 -0.32 -4.03
C ARG A 31 -15.05 0.44 -4.77
N ALA A 32 -14.09 0.99 -4.03
CA ALA A 32 -12.97 1.75 -4.57
C ALA A 32 -12.07 0.89 -5.49
N TYR A 33 -11.94 -0.41 -5.22
CA TYR A 33 -11.13 -1.32 -6.04
C TYR A 33 -11.55 -1.38 -7.52
N SER A 34 -12.78 -0.96 -7.87
CA SER A 34 -13.24 -0.85 -9.26
C SER A 34 -12.28 -0.06 -10.17
N GLN A 35 -11.62 0.98 -9.65
CA GLN A 35 -10.64 1.77 -10.40
C GLN A 35 -9.34 0.98 -10.68
N CYS A 36 -9.00 0.02 -9.80
CA CYS A 36 -7.80 -0.80 -9.88
C CYS A 36 -7.97 -1.98 -10.84
N GLN A 37 -9.22 -2.46 -11.04
CA GLN A 37 -9.54 -3.63 -11.86
C GLN A 37 -9.20 -3.49 -13.35
N SER A 38 -8.94 -2.27 -13.81
CA SER A 38 -8.45 -2.00 -15.17
C SER A 38 -7.06 -2.60 -15.41
N CYS A 39 -6.22 -2.63 -14.38
CA CYS A 39 -4.84 -3.10 -14.47
C CYS A 39 -4.57 -4.35 -13.63
N HIS A 40 -5.27 -4.51 -12.50
CA HIS A 40 -4.97 -5.51 -11.49
C HIS A 40 -6.09 -6.53 -11.28
N VAL A 41 -5.69 -7.69 -10.76
CA VAL A 41 -6.56 -8.75 -10.27
C VAL A 41 -6.17 -9.14 -8.85
N VAL A 42 -7.09 -9.78 -8.13
CA VAL A 42 -6.84 -10.48 -6.87
C VAL A 42 -7.22 -11.93 -7.11
N VAL A 43 -6.21 -12.78 -7.27
CA VAL A 43 -6.35 -14.23 -7.44
C VAL A 43 -5.61 -14.89 -6.29
N ASP A 44 -6.29 -15.75 -5.53
CA ASP A 44 -5.66 -16.47 -4.42
C ASP A 44 -4.74 -17.60 -4.91
N ASP A 45 -4.04 -18.24 -3.98
CA ASP A 45 -3.07 -19.30 -4.27
C ASP A 45 -3.73 -20.56 -4.88
N ASP A 46 -5.03 -20.76 -4.64
CA ASP A 46 -5.84 -21.84 -5.24
C ASP A 46 -6.35 -21.49 -6.65
N GLY A 47 -6.09 -20.27 -7.14
CA GLY A 47 -6.49 -19.80 -8.46
C GLY A 47 -7.89 -19.20 -8.52
N ASN A 48 -8.58 -19.01 -7.40
CA ASN A 48 -9.88 -18.36 -7.36
C ASN A 48 -9.74 -16.85 -7.57
N THR A 49 -10.55 -16.30 -8.48
CA THR A 49 -10.59 -14.85 -8.68
C THR A 49 -11.49 -14.20 -7.63
N LEU A 50 -10.88 -13.48 -6.69
CA LEU A 50 -11.57 -12.73 -5.63
C LEU A 50 -12.00 -11.34 -6.11
N ALA A 51 -11.22 -10.71 -6.99
CA ALA A 51 -11.55 -9.43 -7.60
C ALA A 51 -10.83 -9.20 -8.95
N GLY A 52 -11.44 -8.40 -9.82
CA GLY A 52 -10.94 -8.17 -11.18
C GLY A 52 -11.41 -9.24 -12.17
N ARG A 53 -10.95 -9.14 -13.42
CA ARG A 53 -11.33 -10.07 -14.50
C ARG A 53 -10.10 -10.75 -15.09
N ARG A 54 -9.52 -10.15 -16.14
CA ARG A 54 -8.38 -10.73 -16.87
C ARG A 54 -7.26 -9.71 -17.09
N ALA A 55 -7.18 -8.69 -16.23
CA ALA A 55 -6.17 -7.66 -16.33
C ALA A 55 -4.77 -8.26 -16.05
N ARG A 56 -3.80 -7.90 -16.88
CA ARG A 56 -2.39 -8.33 -16.77
C ARG A 56 -1.41 -7.15 -16.91
N THR A 57 -1.93 -5.92 -16.92
CA THR A 57 -1.12 -4.70 -17.00
C THR A 57 -0.35 -4.47 -15.70
N GLY A 58 -0.97 -4.77 -14.56
CA GLY A 58 -0.35 -4.78 -13.23
C GLY A 58 -0.28 -6.19 -12.65
N PRO A 59 0.53 -6.41 -11.59
CA PRO A 59 0.64 -7.69 -10.90
C PRO A 59 -0.66 -8.08 -10.18
N ASN A 60 -0.76 -9.37 -9.81
CA ASN A 60 -1.73 -9.85 -8.84
C ASN A 60 -1.50 -9.15 -7.49
N LEU A 61 -2.59 -8.67 -6.87
CA LEU A 61 -2.55 -7.96 -5.58
C LEU A 61 -2.93 -8.83 -4.38
N PHE A 62 -3.12 -10.14 -4.59
CA PHE A 62 -3.30 -11.07 -3.48
C PHE A 62 -2.05 -11.12 -2.59
N GLY A 63 -2.24 -11.04 -1.27
CA GLY A 63 -1.15 -11.08 -0.29
C GLY A 63 -0.18 -9.89 -0.36
N MET A 64 -0.63 -8.71 -0.80
CA MET A 64 0.26 -7.55 -0.99
C MET A 64 0.71 -6.91 0.33
N ILE A 65 -0.11 -6.98 1.38
CA ILE A 65 0.20 -6.39 2.69
C ILE A 65 1.43 -7.11 3.27
N GLY A 66 2.47 -6.36 3.60
CA GLY A 66 3.75 -6.87 4.10
C GLY A 66 4.68 -7.43 3.00
N LYS A 67 4.32 -7.36 1.72
CA LYS A 67 5.14 -7.90 0.63
C LYS A 67 6.18 -6.86 0.19
N GLN A 68 7.42 -7.31 -0.04
CA GLN A 68 8.47 -6.49 -0.66
C GLN A 68 8.05 -6.01 -2.05
N ALA A 69 8.28 -4.74 -2.37
CA ALA A 69 7.91 -4.19 -3.67
C ALA A 69 8.67 -4.88 -4.83
N GLY A 70 7.98 -5.08 -5.96
CA GLY A 70 8.62 -5.60 -7.18
C GLY A 70 8.91 -7.11 -7.18
N THR A 71 8.23 -7.90 -6.34
CA THR A 71 8.56 -9.33 -6.13
C THR A 71 7.47 -10.33 -6.50
N VAL A 72 6.35 -9.92 -7.12
CA VAL A 72 5.33 -10.90 -7.56
C VAL A 72 5.89 -11.73 -8.71
N GLU A 73 5.93 -13.05 -8.51
CA GLU A 73 6.46 -14.01 -9.47
C GLU A 73 5.73 -13.92 -10.81
N GLY A 74 6.49 -14.03 -11.90
CA GLY A 74 5.96 -13.99 -13.27
C GLY A 74 5.52 -12.62 -13.77
N PHE A 75 5.55 -11.55 -12.95
CA PHE A 75 5.29 -10.19 -13.40
C PHE A 75 6.58 -9.43 -13.74
N ARG A 76 6.56 -8.67 -14.84
CA ARG A 76 7.71 -7.86 -15.27
C ARG A 76 7.59 -6.45 -14.71
N TYR A 77 8.47 -6.11 -13.77
CA TYR A 77 8.53 -4.79 -13.14
C TYR A 77 9.49 -3.84 -13.86
N SER A 78 9.32 -2.54 -13.62
CA SER A 78 10.37 -1.57 -13.93
C SER A 78 11.57 -1.79 -13.01
N ARG A 79 12.76 -1.43 -13.50
CA ARG A 79 13.99 -1.54 -12.73
C ARG A 79 13.91 -0.76 -11.41
N GLU A 80 13.34 0.44 -11.46
CA GLU A 80 13.26 1.35 -10.32
C GLU A 80 12.40 0.80 -9.17
N LEU A 81 11.32 0.06 -9.47
CA LEU A 81 10.47 -0.53 -8.43
C LEU A 81 11.14 -1.75 -7.80
N VAL A 82 11.87 -2.56 -8.58
CA VAL A 82 12.68 -3.66 -8.06
C VAL A 82 13.76 -3.12 -7.12
N GLU A 83 14.53 -2.13 -7.57
CA GLU A 83 15.57 -1.49 -6.75
C GLU A 83 14.99 -0.86 -5.47
N ALA A 84 13.76 -0.30 -5.52
CA ALA A 84 13.10 0.21 -4.32
C ALA A 84 12.78 -0.91 -3.31
N GLY A 85 12.30 -2.07 -3.80
CA GLY A 85 12.11 -3.25 -2.99
C GLY A 85 13.41 -3.76 -2.37
N GLU A 86 14.50 -3.81 -3.13
CA GLU A 86 15.83 -4.22 -2.65
C GLU A 86 16.38 -3.26 -1.57
N ARG A 87 16.02 -1.98 -1.64
CA ARG A 87 16.30 -0.98 -0.59
C ARG A 87 15.34 -1.05 0.62
N GLY A 88 14.46 -2.05 0.66
CA GLY A 88 13.60 -2.32 1.81
C GLY A 88 12.20 -1.71 1.72
N LEU A 89 11.73 -1.29 0.54
CA LEU A 89 10.33 -0.92 0.38
C LEU A 89 9.43 -2.15 0.54
N VAL A 90 8.54 -2.09 1.54
CA VAL A 90 7.51 -3.09 1.85
C VAL A 90 6.15 -2.41 1.83
N TRP A 91 5.16 -3.08 1.28
CA TRP A 91 3.77 -2.61 1.21
C TRP A 91 2.98 -2.87 2.49
#